data_AF-B3T1P5-F1
#
_entry.id   AF-B3T1P5-F1
#
_cell.length_a   1.000
_cell.length_b   1.000
_cell.length_c   1.000
_cell.angle_alpha   90.00
_cell.angle_beta   90.00
_cell.angle_gamma   90.00
#
_symmetry.space_group_name_H-M   'P 1'
#
loop_
_entity.id
_entity.type
_entity.pdbx_description
1 polymer ?
#
loop_
_entity_poly.entity_id
_entity_poly.type
_entity_poly.pdbx_seq_one_letter_code
_entity_poly.pdbx_strand_id
1 'polypeptide(L)'
;MAKFNSNKGLSIIESLVCLVIIGIGFIAVAQLTSFAIGSMDRSMERTKVNFLSEMIIEDMMGDPDNATNYSFDETCTHNTRSESKLSDVQKNKWRNKLKATNQINVDGKNRTPKCYTGDKKQTIVQSGSVRLNFFTGGLNKQNKHKRKKYLGVVLK
;
A
#
# COMPACT_ATOMS: atom_id res chain seq x y z
N MET A 1 -35.93 4.07 56.87
CA MET A 1 -34.49 4.38 56.75
C MET A 1 -33.74 3.06 56.65
N ALA A 2 -33.39 2.64 55.43
CA ALA A 2 -32.63 1.42 55.22
C ALA A 2 -31.15 1.70 55.50
N LYS A 3 -30.61 1.03 56.52
CA LYS A 3 -29.22 1.12 56.96
C LYS A 3 -28.35 0.32 55.98
N PHE A 4 -27.59 0.99 55.12
CA PHE A 4 -26.60 0.36 54.25
C PHE A 4 -25.39 -0.11 55.09
N ASN A 5 -25.44 -1.32 55.63
CA ASN A 5 -24.31 -1.97 56.29
C ASN A 5 -23.74 -3.09 55.40
N SER A 6 -22.78 -2.75 54.53
CA SER A 6 -21.83 -3.72 53.98
C SER A 6 -20.68 -3.02 53.27
N ASN A 7 -19.73 -2.49 54.05
CA ASN A 7 -18.37 -2.31 53.54
C ASN A 7 -17.73 -3.70 53.48
N LYS A 8 -18.10 -4.52 52.48
CA LYS A 8 -17.43 -5.80 52.23
C LYS A 8 -16.09 -5.46 51.59
N GLY A 9 -15.01 -5.51 52.37
CA GLY A 9 -13.66 -5.46 51.82
C GLY A 9 -13.41 -6.66 50.90
N LEU A 10 -12.57 -6.48 49.88
CA LEU A 10 -12.09 -7.56 49.02
C LEU A 10 -11.31 -8.57 49.87
N SER A 11 -11.70 -9.84 49.81
CA SER A 11 -10.89 -10.91 50.40
C SER A 11 -9.59 -11.09 49.59
N ILE A 12 -8.50 -11.48 50.24
CA ILE A 12 -7.18 -11.69 49.60
C ILE A 12 -7.29 -12.67 48.42
N ILE A 13 -8.15 -13.70 48.55
CA ILE A 13 -8.35 -14.68 47.47
C ILE A 13 -9.13 -14.09 46.29
N GLU A 14 -10.05 -13.17 46.56
CA GLU A 14 -10.89 -12.52 45.55
C GLU A 14 -10.07 -11.55 44.72
N SER A 15 -9.22 -10.75 45.37
CA SER A 15 -8.29 -9.86 44.67
C SER A 15 -7.22 -10.62 43.87
N LEU A 16 -6.79 -11.79 44.36
CA LEU A 16 -5.85 -12.67 43.65
C LEU A 16 -6.46 -13.24 42.35
N VAL A 17 -7.70 -13.71 42.38
CA VAL A 17 -8.40 -14.20 41.18
C VAL A 17 -8.66 -13.06 40.19
N CYS A 18 -9.06 -11.87 40.66
CA CYS A 18 -9.23 -10.70 39.79
C CYS A 18 -7.93 -10.31 39.06
N LEU A 19 -6.78 -10.33 39.74
CA LEU A 19 -5.48 -10.03 39.13
C LEU A 19 -5.12 -11.02 38.01
N VAL A 20 -5.38 -12.31 38.21
CA VAL A 20 -5.13 -13.34 37.19
C VAL A 20 -6.00 -13.13 35.96
N ILE A 21 -7.29 -12.85 36.15
CA ILE A 21 -8.24 -12.63 35.04
C ILE A 21 -7.82 -11.40 34.22
N ILE A 22 -7.48 -10.29 34.88
CA ILE A 22 -7.04 -9.07 34.20
C ILE A 22 -5.70 -9.31 33.48
N GLY A 23 -4.77 -10.05 34.08
CA GLY A 23 -3.48 -10.39 33.47
C GLY A 23 -3.62 -11.19 32.17
N ILE A 24 -4.48 -12.22 32.17
CA ILE A 24 -4.76 -13.02 30.96
C ILE A 24 -5.44 -12.15 29.89
N GLY A 25 -6.40 -11.31 30.29
CA GLY A 25 -7.06 -10.39 29.37
C GLY A 25 -6.07 -9.43 28.70
N PHE A 26 -5.12 -8.90 29.45
CA PHE A 26 -4.11 -7.98 28.92
C PHE A 26 -3.17 -8.64 27.91
N ILE A 27 -2.73 -9.88 28.20
CA ILE A 27 -1.90 -10.66 27.27
C ILE A 27 -2.67 -10.98 25.98
N ALA A 28 -3.94 -11.37 26.10
CA ALA A 28 -4.78 -11.66 24.94
C ALA A 28 -4.95 -10.42 24.04
N VAL A 29 -5.21 -9.25 24.61
CA VAL A 29 -5.34 -8.00 23.85
C VAL A 29 -4.01 -7.60 23.18
N ALA A 30 -2.89 -7.77 23.86
CA ALA A 30 -1.57 -7.48 23.29
C ALA A 30 -1.25 -8.36 22.07
N GLN A 31 -1.59 -9.65 22.13
CA GLN A 31 -1.43 -10.58 21.01
C GLN A 31 -2.35 -10.22 19.84
N LEU A 32 -3.63 -9.91 20.11
CA LEU A 32 -4.57 -9.47 19.09
C LEU A 32 -4.13 -8.18 18.40
N THR A 33 -3.62 -7.22 19.16
CA THR A 33 -3.09 -5.95 18.62
C THR A 33 -1.91 -6.21 17.70
N SER A 34 -0.98 -7.09 18.10
CA SER A 34 0.19 -7.44 17.29
C SER A 34 -0.21 -8.14 15.99
N PHE A 35 -1.19 -9.04 16.03
CA PHE A 35 -1.77 -9.66 14.85
C PHE A 35 -2.49 -8.65 13.94
N ALA A 36 -3.27 -7.75 14.54
CA ALA A 36 -3.99 -6.70 13.81
C ALA A 36 -3.03 -5.81 13.02
N ILE A 37 -1.94 -5.33 13.65
CA ILE A 37 -0.89 -4.55 12.98
C ILE A 37 -0.31 -5.32 11.79
N GLY A 38 0.11 -6.58 11.99
CA GLY A 38 0.66 -7.39 10.91
C GLY A 38 -0.34 -7.72 9.78
N SER A 39 -1.65 -7.70 10.07
CA SER A 39 -2.70 -7.87 9.06
C SER A 39 -2.95 -6.57 8.28
N MET A 40 -2.90 -5.43 8.96
CA MET A 40 -3.02 -4.09 8.38
C MET A 40 -1.86 -3.81 7.42
N ASP A 41 -0.63 -4.11 7.81
CA ASP A 41 0.56 -3.94 6.95
C ASP A 41 0.40 -4.70 5.62
N ARG A 42 -0.04 -5.95 5.67
CA ARG A 42 -0.29 -6.77 4.46
C ARG A 42 -1.44 -6.23 3.61
N SER A 43 -2.46 -5.65 4.23
CA SER A 43 -3.58 -5.02 3.51
C SER A 43 -3.16 -3.71 2.83
N MET A 44 -2.37 -2.89 3.54
CA MET A 44 -1.75 -1.69 2.99
C MET A 44 -0.86 -2.00 1.80
N GLU A 45 -0.04 -3.05 1.86
CA GLU A 45 0.77 -3.47 0.72
C GLU A 45 -0.05 -3.83 -0.52
N ARG A 46 -1.20 -4.50 -0.34
CA ARG A 46 -2.12 -4.84 -1.45
C ARG A 46 -2.79 -3.60 -2.03
N THR A 47 -3.17 -2.65 -1.17
CA THR A 47 -3.89 -1.43 -1.57
C THR A 47 -2.96 -0.35 -2.12
N LYS A 48 -1.66 -0.39 -1.78
CA LYS A 48 -0.65 0.57 -2.26
C LYS A 48 -0.66 0.77 -3.77
N VAL A 49 -0.82 -0.31 -4.55
CA VAL A 49 -0.89 -0.22 -6.01
C VAL A 49 -2.13 0.55 -6.46
N ASN A 50 -3.24 0.50 -5.70
CA ASN A 50 -4.44 1.31 -5.96
C ASN A 50 -4.17 2.80 -5.81
N PHE A 51 -3.61 3.20 -4.66
CA PHE A 51 -3.28 4.60 -4.40
C PHE A 51 -2.28 5.15 -5.41
N LEU A 52 -1.26 4.36 -5.79
CA LEU A 52 -0.29 4.78 -6.81
C LEU A 52 -0.91 4.90 -8.19
N SER A 53 -1.85 4.03 -8.56
CA SER A 53 -2.56 4.15 -9.83
C SER A 53 -3.47 5.38 -9.85
N GLU A 54 -4.20 5.66 -8.77
CA GLU A 54 -5.10 6.82 -8.67
C GLU A 54 -4.32 8.13 -8.74
N MET A 55 -3.20 8.25 -8.01
CA MET A 55 -2.32 9.41 -8.07
C MET A 55 -1.82 9.72 -9.50
N ILE A 56 -1.43 8.68 -10.25
CA ILE A 56 -0.95 8.87 -11.62
C ILE A 56 -2.10 9.32 -12.54
N ILE A 57 -3.31 8.76 -12.38
CA ILE A 57 -4.47 9.23 -13.16
C ILE A 57 -4.85 10.65 -12.78
N GLU A 58 -4.90 10.99 -11.50
CA GLU A 58 -5.22 12.33 -11.01
C GLU A 58 -4.26 13.37 -11.61
N ASP A 59 -2.95 13.07 -11.59
CA ASP A 59 -1.94 13.93 -12.21
C ASP A 59 -2.15 14.05 -13.74
N MET A 60 -2.62 13.00 -14.44
CA MET A 60 -2.93 13.06 -15.89
C MET A 60 -4.27 13.75 -16.19
N MET A 61 -5.24 13.70 -15.28
CA MET A 61 -6.51 14.41 -15.39
C MET A 61 -6.36 15.91 -15.13
N GLY A 62 -5.39 16.31 -14.32
CA GLY A 62 -5.06 17.71 -14.07
C GLY A 62 -4.51 18.45 -15.30
N ASP A 63 -4.05 17.71 -16.32
CA ASP A 63 -3.48 18.26 -17.56
C ASP A 63 -3.91 17.41 -18.78
N PRO A 64 -5.18 17.50 -19.20
CA PRO A 64 -5.73 16.66 -20.26
C PRO A 64 -5.12 16.95 -21.62
N ASP A 65 -4.71 18.20 -21.88
CA ASP A 65 -4.11 18.62 -23.15
C ASP A 65 -2.75 17.97 -23.42
N ASN A 66 -1.96 17.73 -22.36
CA ASN A 66 -0.67 17.05 -22.46
C ASN A 66 -0.73 15.56 -22.11
N ALA A 67 -1.92 14.97 -21.92
CA ALA A 67 -2.11 13.57 -21.52
C ALA A 67 -1.26 12.58 -22.35
N THR A 68 -1.09 12.83 -23.64
CA THR A 68 -0.27 12.00 -24.55
C THR A 68 1.22 12.00 -24.20
N ASN A 69 1.75 13.13 -23.72
CA ASN A 69 3.16 13.29 -23.33
C ASN A 69 3.50 12.60 -22.01
N TYR A 70 2.47 12.30 -21.20
CA TYR A 70 2.57 11.55 -19.96
C TYR A 70 2.60 10.02 -20.17
N SER A 71 2.54 9.55 -21.42
CA SER A 71 2.67 8.13 -21.68
C SER A 71 4.03 7.58 -21.22
N PHE A 72 4.00 6.52 -20.41
CA PHE A 72 5.18 5.78 -19.98
C PHE A 72 4.95 4.27 -20.06
N ASP A 73 5.99 3.54 -20.48
CA ASP A 73 6.11 2.10 -20.34
C ASP A 73 7.42 1.83 -19.61
N GLU A 74 7.28 1.16 -18.48
CA GLU A 74 8.27 1.12 -17.45
C GLU A 74 8.32 -0.32 -16.92
N THR A 75 9.49 -0.95 -17.02
CA THR A 75 9.82 -2.25 -16.42
C THR A 75 10.67 -2.04 -15.16
N CYS A 76 10.67 -2.96 -14.21
CA CYS A 76 11.23 -2.77 -12.86
C CYS A 76 12.53 -1.95 -12.67
N THR A 77 13.42 -1.95 -13.65
CA THR A 77 14.61 -1.11 -13.65
C THR A 77 14.31 0.22 -14.31
N HIS A 78 13.85 1.17 -13.52
CA HIS A 78 13.60 2.54 -13.98
C HIS A 78 14.70 3.48 -13.51
N ASN A 79 15.34 4.17 -14.44
CA ASN A 79 16.22 5.30 -14.15
C ASN A 79 15.47 6.61 -14.38
N THR A 80 15.92 7.67 -13.69
CA THR A 80 15.47 9.03 -14.01
C THR A 80 15.84 9.35 -15.46
N ARG A 81 14.92 9.98 -16.18
CA ARG A 81 15.15 10.47 -17.55
C ARG A 81 15.29 11.99 -17.54
N SER A 82 15.61 12.57 -18.70
CA SER A 82 15.74 14.03 -18.91
C SER A 82 14.60 14.81 -18.25
N GLU A 83 14.88 15.98 -17.67
CA GLU A 83 13.91 16.85 -16.96
C GLU A 83 13.56 18.10 -17.77
N SER A 84 13.71 18.04 -19.08
CA SER A 84 13.54 19.21 -19.96
C SER A 84 12.08 19.69 -20.09
N LYS A 85 11.10 18.85 -19.76
CA LYS A 85 9.66 19.19 -19.80
C LYS A 85 8.99 18.83 -18.48
N LEU A 86 7.92 19.55 -18.15
CA LEU A 86 7.09 19.28 -16.96
C LEU A 86 6.60 17.82 -16.93
N SER A 87 6.23 17.27 -18.10
CA SER A 87 5.81 15.88 -18.22
C SER A 87 6.91 14.89 -17.85
N ASP A 88 8.17 15.20 -18.12
CA ASP A 88 9.27 14.32 -17.75
C ASP A 88 9.62 14.38 -16.26
N VAL A 89 9.50 15.56 -15.65
CA VAL A 89 9.58 15.73 -14.19
C VAL A 89 8.48 14.91 -13.49
N GLN A 90 7.25 14.96 -14.01
CA GLN A 90 6.15 14.18 -13.46
C GLN A 90 6.38 12.67 -13.61
N LYS A 91 6.86 12.22 -14.78
CA LYS A 91 7.25 10.82 -15.00
C LYS A 91 8.39 10.39 -14.05
N ASN A 92 9.36 11.26 -13.76
CA ASN A 92 10.41 10.99 -12.75
C ASN A 92 9.82 10.84 -11.33
N LYS A 93 8.87 11.71 -10.95
CA LYS A 93 8.15 11.63 -9.66
C LYS A 93 7.43 10.28 -9.53
N TRP A 94 6.73 9.84 -10.59
CA TRP A 94 6.07 8.54 -10.62
C TRP A 94 7.07 7.38 -10.51
N ARG A 95 8.15 7.38 -11.30
CA ARG A 95 9.22 6.38 -11.22
C ARG A 95 9.76 6.23 -9.79
N ASN A 96 10.03 7.35 -9.12
CA ASN A 96 10.53 7.33 -7.74
C ASN A 96 9.52 6.74 -6.75
N LYS A 97 8.25 7.13 -6.85
CA LYS A 97 7.18 6.56 -6.00
C LYS A 97 6.96 5.06 -6.27
N LEU A 98 7.08 4.63 -7.52
CA LEU A 98 6.93 3.24 -7.94
C LEU A 98 8.13 2.36 -7.51
N LYS A 99 9.35 2.93 -7.48
CA LYS A 99 10.56 2.24 -7.00
C LYS A 99 10.49 1.91 -5.52
N ALA A 100 9.71 2.70 -4.77
CA ALA A 100 9.51 2.56 -3.33
C ALA A 100 10.80 2.35 -2.52
N THR A 101 11.90 2.93 -2.99
CA THR A 101 13.20 2.87 -2.32
C THR A 101 13.08 3.42 -0.91
N ASN A 102 13.65 2.70 0.06
CA ASN A 102 13.78 3.13 1.46
C ASN A 102 12.45 3.28 2.23
N GLN A 103 11.33 2.74 1.71
CA GLN A 103 10.05 2.82 2.43
C GLN A 103 9.93 1.80 3.57
N ILE A 104 10.70 0.72 3.53
CA ILE A 104 10.69 -0.34 4.54
C ILE A 104 12.15 -0.63 4.90
N ASN A 105 12.58 -0.21 6.09
CA ASN A 105 13.86 -0.58 6.67
C ASN A 105 13.64 -1.70 7.67
N VAL A 106 14.13 -2.90 7.37
CA VAL A 106 14.13 -4.05 8.27
C VAL A 106 15.58 -4.41 8.49
N ASP A 107 16.03 -4.33 9.75
CA ASP A 107 17.40 -4.65 10.17
C ASP A 107 18.51 -3.85 9.44
N GLY A 108 18.29 -2.55 9.25
CA GLY A 108 19.26 -1.67 8.56
C GLY A 108 19.32 -1.89 7.05
N LYS A 109 18.47 -2.77 6.49
CA LYS A 109 18.40 -3.07 5.06
C LYS A 109 17.09 -2.55 4.49
N ASN A 110 17.22 -1.65 3.52
CA ASN A 110 16.08 -1.16 2.74
C ASN A 110 15.54 -2.29 1.86
N ARG A 111 14.31 -2.72 2.14
CA ARG A 111 13.61 -3.71 1.34
C ARG A 111 13.01 -3.01 0.12
N THR A 112 13.53 -3.31 -1.07
CA THR A 112 12.90 -2.92 -2.32
C THR A 112 11.75 -3.89 -2.64
N PRO A 113 10.67 -3.41 -3.27
CA PRO A 113 9.61 -4.29 -3.74
C PRO A 113 10.18 -5.33 -4.70
N LYS A 114 9.76 -6.60 -4.54
CA LYS A 114 10.20 -7.70 -5.41
C LYS A 114 9.79 -7.39 -6.85
N CYS A 115 10.78 -7.30 -7.73
CA CYS A 115 10.57 -7.28 -9.16
C CYS A 115 10.73 -8.69 -9.73
N TYR A 116 9.82 -9.09 -10.60
CA TYR A 116 9.95 -10.31 -11.39
C TYR A 116 10.07 -9.99 -12.89
N THR A 117 10.73 -10.87 -13.64
CA THR A 117 10.82 -10.77 -15.09
C THR A 117 9.42 -10.76 -15.72
N GLY A 118 9.13 -9.71 -16.50
CA GLY A 118 7.82 -9.46 -17.11
C GLY A 118 6.94 -8.46 -16.36
N ASP A 119 7.31 -8.05 -15.15
CA ASP A 119 6.62 -6.96 -14.45
C ASP A 119 6.79 -5.65 -15.23
N LYS A 120 5.65 -5.03 -15.55
CA LYS A 120 5.60 -3.79 -16.32
C LYS A 120 4.48 -2.88 -15.85
N LYS A 121 4.69 -1.58 -15.99
CA LYS A 121 3.74 -0.52 -15.62
C LYS A 121 3.62 0.38 -16.83
N GLN A 122 2.46 0.40 -17.46
CA GLN A 122 2.23 1.10 -18.71
C GLN A 122 0.98 1.96 -18.63
N THR A 123 1.05 3.18 -19.16
CA THR A 123 -0.11 4.01 -19.48
C THR A 123 -0.42 3.89 -20.96
N ILE A 124 -1.69 3.81 -21.32
CA ILE A 124 -2.19 3.85 -22.68
C ILE A 124 -3.13 5.03 -22.75
N VAL A 125 -2.80 6.00 -23.59
CA VAL A 125 -3.65 7.18 -23.84
C VAL A 125 -4.25 7.04 -25.24
N GLN A 126 -5.57 6.99 -25.32
CA GLN A 126 -6.32 6.86 -26.57
C GLN A 126 -7.46 7.86 -26.59
N SER A 127 -7.40 8.82 -27.53
CA SER A 127 -8.48 9.75 -27.93
C SER A 127 -9.48 10.12 -26.82
N GLY A 128 -9.00 10.77 -25.76
CA GLY A 128 -9.84 11.20 -24.62
C GLY A 128 -10.02 10.15 -23.52
N SER A 129 -9.23 9.07 -23.50
CA SER A 129 -9.23 8.09 -22.41
C SER A 129 -7.81 7.71 -22.00
N VAL A 130 -7.60 7.56 -20.70
CA VAL A 130 -6.35 7.14 -20.09
C VAL A 130 -6.57 5.78 -19.43
N ARG A 131 -5.71 4.82 -19.75
CA ARG A 131 -5.71 3.48 -19.17
C ARG A 131 -4.35 3.18 -18.57
N LEU A 132 -4.33 2.90 -17.28
CA LEU A 132 -3.16 2.43 -16.53
C LEU A 132 -3.22 0.92 -16.34
N ASN A 133 -2.12 0.26 -16.69
CA ASN A 133 -1.98 -1.17 -16.57
C ASN A 133 -0.76 -1.50 -15.69
N PHE A 134 -1.01 -2.22 -14.61
CA PHE A 134 0.01 -2.73 -13.70
C PHE A 134 0.09 -4.25 -13.82
N PHE A 135 1.25 -4.74 -14.22
CA PHE A 135 1.56 -6.17 -14.29
C PHE A 135 2.61 -6.49 -13.23
N THR A 136 2.31 -7.46 -12.36
CA THR A 136 3.16 -7.81 -11.23
C THR A 136 3.18 -9.33 -10.97
N GLY A 137 4.24 -9.83 -10.33
CA GLY A 137 4.39 -11.24 -9.98
C GLY A 137 4.97 -12.12 -11.11
N GLY A 138 5.46 -11.50 -12.18
CA GLY A 138 6.12 -12.12 -13.31
C GLY A 138 5.18 -12.91 -14.22
N LEU A 139 5.79 -13.70 -15.10
CA LEU A 139 5.09 -14.55 -16.07
C LEU A 139 4.80 -15.94 -15.51
N ASN A 140 3.66 -16.51 -15.91
CA ASN A 140 3.34 -17.91 -15.69
C ASN A 140 4.08 -18.82 -16.71
N LYS A 141 3.94 -20.15 -16.58
CA LYS A 141 4.54 -21.13 -17.51
C LYS A 141 4.08 -20.99 -18.97
N GLN A 142 3.04 -20.20 -19.24
CA GLN A 142 2.46 -19.93 -20.55
C GLN A 142 2.79 -18.50 -21.05
N ASN A 143 3.81 -17.85 -20.48
CA ASN A 143 4.20 -16.46 -20.80
C ASN A 143 3.09 -15.41 -20.61
N LYS A 144 2.12 -15.66 -19.71
CA LYS A 144 1.08 -14.69 -19.33
C LYS A 144 1.40 -14.07 -17.97
N HIS A 145 1.16 -12.76 -17.81
CA HIS A 145 1.30 -12.06 -16.54
C HIS A 145 0.42 -12.69 -15.45
N LYS A 146 1.02 -13.03 -14.30
CA LYS A 146 0.32 -13.68 -13.18
C LYS A 146 -0.71 -12.78 -12.51
N ARG A 147 -0.39 -11.49 -12.34
CA ARG A 147 -1.29 -10.50 -11.75
C ARG A 147 -1.38 -9.30 -12.67
N LYS A 148 -2.61 -8.91 -12.97
CA LYS A 148 -2.94 -7.81 -13.88
C LYS A 148 -3.90 -6.88 -13.16
N LYS A 149 -3.63 -5.59 -13.18
CA LYS A 149 -4.55 -4.56 -12.69
C LYS A 149 -4.69 -3.48 -13.74
N TYR A 150 -5.94 -3.07 -13.96
CA TYR A 150 -6.32 -2.11 -14.97
C TYR A 150 -7.09 -0.99 -14.26
N LEU A 151 -6.76 0.25 -14.56
CA LEU A 151 -7.52 1.42 -14.12
C LEU A 151 -7.70 2.32 -15.33
N GLY A 152 -8.93 2.70 -15.65
CA GLY A 152 -9.24 3.50 -16.83
C GLY A 152 -10.13 4.68 -16.47
N VAL A 153 -9.82 5.85 -17.00
CA VAL A 153 -10.63 7.06 -16.84
C VAL A 153 -10.77 7.76 -18.19
N VAL A 154 -11.94 8.37 -18.40
CA VAL A 154 -12.25 9.19 -19.57
C VAL A 154 -11.89 10.64 -19.24
N LEU A 155 -11.06 11.24 -20.08
CA LEU A 155 -10.77 12.67 -20.06
C LEU A 155 -11.89 13.38 -20.83
N LYS A 156 -12.56 14.32 -20.17
CA LYS A 156 -13.63 15.13 -20.77
C LYS A 156 -13.18 16.57 -20.89
#